data_AF-A0A6A8A3B0-F1
#
_entry.id   AF-A0A6A8A3B0-F1
#
_cell.length_a   1.000
_cell.length_b   1.000
_cell.length_c   1.000
_cell.angle_alpha   90.00
_cell.angle_beta   90.00
_cell.angle_gamma   90.00
#
_symmetry.space_group_name_H-M   'P 1'
#
loop_
_entity.id
_entity.type
_entity.pdbx_description
1 polymer ?
#
loop_
_entity_poly.entity_id
_entity_poly.type
_entity_poly.pdbx_seq_one_letter_code
_entity_poly.pdbx_strand_id
1 'polypeptide(L)' 'MKNLAGLEVLTALEKIYLHEAPIDDIRPLEKSAASLRILGLMDTRVGSIAALKRADKLAQLD' A
#
# COMPACT_ATOMS: atom_id res chain seq x y z
N MET A 1 3.88 -4.00 -15.95
CA MET A 1 2.74 -4.26 -15.07
C MET A 1 3.19 -5.27 -14.03
N LYS A 2 3.40 -4.83 -12.79
CA LYS A 2 3.35 -5.71 -11.63
C LYS A 2 2.17 -5.18 -10.83
N ASN A 3 1.21 -6.03 -10.50
CA ASN A 3 0.06 -5.65 -9.67
C ASN A 3 0.24 -6.30 -8.29
N LEU A 4 -0.52 -5.81 -7.32
CA LEU A 4 -0.51 -6.34 -5.96
C LEU A 4 -1.64 -7.35 -5.74
N ALA A 5 -2.13 -7.98 -6.81
CA ALA A 5 -3.23 -8.93 -6.72
C ALA A 5 -2.84 -10.10 -5.79
N GLY A 6 -3.75 -10.47 -4.90
CA GLY A 6 -3.52 -11.46 -3.86
C GLY A 6 -3.14 -10.85 -2.50
N LEU A 7 -2.74 -9.57 -2.41
CA LEU A 7 -2.47 -8.94 -1.12
C LEU A 7 -3.75 -8.58 -0.34
N GLU A 8 -4.92 -8.64 -0.97
CA GLU A 8 -6.22 -8.36 -0.34
C GLU A 8 -6.54 -9.30 0.82
N VAL A 9 -5.90 -10.49 0.88
CA VAL A 9 -6.09 -11.45 1.97
C VAL A 9 -5.29 -11.08 3.22
N LEU A 10 -4.29 -10.21 3.11
CA LEU A 10 -3.37 -9.83 4.19
C LEU A 10 -3.96 -8.70 5.05
N THR A 11 -5.12 -8.91 5.66
CA THR A 11 -5.86 -7.88 6.43
C THR A 11 -5.10 -7.33 7.65
N ALA A 12 -4.08 -8.05 8.13
CA ALA A 12 -3.20 -7.64 9.22
C ALA A 12 -1.82 -7.15 8.76
N LEU A 13 -1.65 -6.81 7.47
CA LEU A 13 -0.37 -6.30 6.95
C LEU A 13 -0.02 -4.95 7.63
N GLU A 14 1.10 -4.91 8.32
CA GLU A 14 1.56 -3.70 9.02
C GLU A 14 2.61 -2.91 8.23
N LYS A 15 3.42 -3.58 7.41
CA LYS A 15 4.53 -2.97 6.70
C LYS A 15 4.65 -3.55 5.30
N ILE A 16 4.82 -2.67 4.31
CA ILE A 16 5.13 -3.07 2.95
C ILE A 16 6.00 -2.01 2.28
N TYR A 17 7.00 -2.46 1.53
CA TYR A 17 7.93 -1.60 0.80
C TYR A 17 7.82 -1.97 -0.68
N LEU A 18 7.43 -1.00 -1.51
CA LEU A 18 7.23 -1.15 -2.95
C LEU A 18 8.21 -0.29 -3.76
N HIS A 19 9.31 0.15 -3.14
CA HIS A 19 10.27 1.06 -3.76
C HIS A 19 10.76 0.55 -5.11
N GLU A 20 10.93 1.48 -6.05
CA GLU A 20 11.45 1.23 -7.40
C GLU A 20 10.66 0.18 -8.20
N ALA A 21 9.46 -0.18 -7.74
CA ALA A 21 8.59 -1.11 -8.44
C ALA A 21 7.66 -0.33 -9.39
N PRO A 22 7.41 -0.83 -10.62
CA PRO A 22 6.48 -0.19 -11.56
C PRO A 22 5.02 -0.49 -11.20
N ILE A 23 4.64 -0.23 -9.94
CA ILE A 23 3.29 -0.30 -9.38
C ILE A 23 2.62 1.05 -9.59
N ASP A 24 1.41 1.03 -10.12
CA ASP A 24 0.53 2.20 -10.28
C ASP A 24 -0.77 2.08 -9.47
N ASP A 25 -1.11 0.87 -9.05
CA ASP A 25 -2.34 0.55 -8.35
C ASP A 25 -2.09 -0.13 -7.00
N ILE A 26 -2.49 0.57 -5.92
CA ILE A 26 -2.43 0.07 -4.54
C ILE A 26 -3.81 -0.26 -3.95
N ARG A 27 -4.88 -0.33 -4.76
CA ARG A 27 -6.20 -0.79 -4.31
C ARG A 27 -6.18 -2.11 -3.53
N PRO A 28 -5.32 -3.10 -3.84
CA PRO A 28 -5.24 -4.33 -3.06
C PRO A 28 -4.91 -4.14 -1.58
N LEU A 29 -4.32 -2.99 -1.20
CA LEU A 29 -3.99 -2.67 0.20
C LEU A 29 -5.17 -2.13 1.01
N GLU A 30 -6.33 -1.87 0.40
CA GLU A 30 -7.48 -1.25 1.09
C GLU A 30 -7.94 -2.04 2.33
N LYS A 31 -7.90 -3.38 2.26
CA LYS A 31 -8.30 -4.25 3.37
C LYS A 31 -7.31 -4.27 4.53
N SER A 32 -6.05 -3.93 4.28
CA SER A 32 -5.01 -3.85 5.31
C SER A 32 -4.74 -2.44 5.79
N ALA A 33 -5.37 -1.42 5.18
CA ALA A 33 -5.16 -0.01 5.48
C ALA A 33 -5.22 0.30 6.99
N ALA A 34 -6.22 -0.22 7.70
CA ALA A 34 -6.39 0.02 9.14
C ALA A 34 -5.29 -0.60 10.04
N SER A 35 -4.47 -1.50 9.50
CA SER A 35 -3.34 -2.15 10.18
C SER A 35 -1.99 -1.61 9.72
N LEU A 36 -1.93 -0.96 8.55
CA LEU A 36 -0.68 -0.44 7.98
C LEU A 36 -0.07 0.63 8.89
N ARG A 37 1.23 0.47 9.13
CA ARG A 37 2.10 1.38 9.88
C ARG A 37 3.16 2.01 8.98
N ILE A 38 3.65 1.26 7.99
CA ILE A 38 4.68 1.72 7.06
C ILE A 38 4.30 1.30 5.65
N LEU A 39 4.29 2.26 4.73
CA LEU A 39 4.11 2.02 3.30
C LEU A 39 5.18 2.79 2.53
N GLY A 40 6.04 2.07 1.83
CA GLY A 40 7.07 2.66 0.96
C GLY A 40 6.62 2.70 -0.50
N LEU A 41 6.54 3.88 -1.11
CA LEU A 41 6.15 4.12 -2.50
C LEU A 41 7.17 4.94 -3.31
N MET A 42 8.35 5.23 -2.76
CA MET A 42 9.44 5.89 -3.49
C MET A 42 9.69 5.25 -4.87
N ASP A 43 9.82 6.08 -5.90
CA ASP A 43 10.07 5.67 -7.29
C ASP A 43 9.06 4.65 -7.86
N THR A 44 7.80 4.72 -7.39
CA THR A 44 6.66 4.02 -8.01
C THR A 44 5.90 4.93 -8.99
N ARG A 45 4.80 4.42 -9.57
CA ARG A 45 3.90 5.16 -10.48
C ARG A 45 2.53 5.40 -9.86
N VAL A 46 2.42 5.28 -8.54
CA VAL A 46 1.15 5.41 -7.83
C VAL A 46 0.67 6.86 -7.91
N GLY A 47 -0.39 7.10 -8.66
CA GLY A 47 -1.00 8.43 -8.83
C GLY A 47 -2.10 8.74 -7.81
N SER A 48 -2.51 7.77 -7.00
CA SER A 48 -3.59 7.92 -6.04
C SER A 48 -3.40 7.04 -4.81
N ILE A 49 -3.64 7.62 -3.64
CA ILE A 49 -3.59 6.94 -2.34
C ILE A 49 -4.98 6.70 -1.74
N ALA A 50 -6.04 6.71 -2.55
CA ALA A 50 -7.42 6.54 -2.08
C ALA A 50 -7.63 5.22 -1.30
N ALA A 51 -6.84 4.18 -1.59
CA ALA A 51 -6.85 2.91 -0.86
C ALA A 51 -6.46 3.05 0.62
N LEU A 52 -5.78 4.13 1.00
CA LEU A 52 -5.31 4.39 2.36
C LEU A 52 -6.31 5.22 3.19
N LYS A 53 -7.55 5.38 2.73
CA LYS A 53 -8.57 6.20 3.41
C LYS A 53 -8.81 5.81 4.89
N ARG A 54 -8.54 4.55 5.26
CA ARG A 54 -8.69 4.01 6.62
C ARG A 54 -7.35 3.77 7.32
N ALA A 55 -6.26 4.37 6.85
CA ALA A 55 -4.92 4.13 7.36
C ALA A 55 -4.64 4.89 8.68
N ASP A 56 -5.50 4.68 9.67
CA ASP A 56 -5.51 5.43 10.94
C ASP A 56 -4.25 5.19 11.80
N LYS A 57 -3.48 4.14 11.50
CA LYS A 57 -2.24 3.76 12.20
C LYS A 57 -0.97 4.05 11.39
N LEU A 58 -1.08 4.65 10.20
CA LEU A 58 0.05 4.88 9.32
C LEU A 58 0.99 5.91 9.93
N ALA A 59 2.22 5.50 10.22
CA ALA A 59 3.24 6.34 10.82
C ALA A 59 4.27 6.82 9.80
N GLN A 60 4.42 6.10 8.69
CA GLN A 60 5.37 6.45 7.63
C GLN A 60 4.81 6.14 6.24
N LEU A 61 4.90 7.14 5.37
CA LEU A 61 4.64 7.09 3.93
C LEU A 61 5.75 7.90 3.24
N ASP A 62 6.35 7.35 2.19
CA ASP A 62 7.32 8.02 1.32
C ASP A 62 6.88 8.04 -0.15
#